data_AF-A0AA95M120-F1
#
_entry.id   AF-A0AA95M120-F1
#
_cell.length_a   1.000
_cell.length_b   1.000
_cell.length_c   1.000
_cell.angle_alpha   90.00
_cell.angle_beta   90.00
_cell.angle_gamma   90.00
#
_symmetry.space_group_name_H-M   'P 1'
#
loop_
_entity.id
_entity.type
_entity.pdbx_description
1 polymer ?
#
loop_
_entity_poly.entity_id
_entity_poly.type
_entity_poly.pdbx_seq_one_letter_code
_entity_poly.pdbx_strand_id
1 'polypeptide(L)' 'MEKQDLLNQITNSDGNVKISSISSTEEGEHLINLAKTLEHEGKIVLLEYCMEQEPVSVSLKTKLIK' A
#
# COMPACT_ATOMS: atom_id res chain seq x y z
N MET A 1 3.37 9.39 -4.74
CA MET A 1 4.12 8.60 -3.74
C MET A 1 4.95 7.56 -4.47
N GLU A 2 6.22 7.37 -4.11
CA GLU A 2 7.08 6.40 -4.79
C GLU A 2 7.00 4.99 -4.18
N LYS A 3 7.37 3.97 -4.95
CA LYS A 3 7.41 2.56 -4.51
C LYS A 3 8.24 2.37 -3.23
N GLN A 4 9.38 3.07 -3.15
CA GLN A 4 10.31 2.97 -2.03
C GLN A 4 9.70 3.53 -0.74
N ASP A 5 8.99 4.65 -0.82
CA ASP A 5 8.25 5.22 0.32
C ASP A 5 7.18 4.26 0.82
N LEU A 6 6.47 3.60 -0.09
CA LEU A 6 5.46 2.62 0.28
C LEU A 6 6.08 1.44 1.02
N LEU A 7 7.18 0.89 0.50
CA LEU A 7 7.90 -0.19 1.15
C LEU A 7 8.43 0.21 2.53
N ASN A 8 8.95 1.43 2.68
CA ASN A 8 9.41 1.95 3.96
C ASN A 8 8.26 2.08 4.95
N GLN A 9 7.11 2.61 4.53
CA GLN A 9 5.92 2.67 5.39
C GLN A 9 5.42 1.29 5.79
N ILE A 10 5.38 0.34 4.86
CA ILE A 10 5.03 -1.06 5.13
C ILE A 10 5.98 -1.67 6.14
N THR A 11 7.28 -1.44 5.99
CA THR A 11 8.30 -1.94 6.89
C THR A 11 8.16 -1.35 8.29
N ASN A 12 7.96 -0.03 8.37
CA ASN A 12 7.82 0.68 9.64
C ASN A 12 6.49 0.39 10.36
N SER A 13 5.45 0.03 9.62
CA SER A 13 4.10 -0.24 10.16
C SER A 13 3.82 -1.73 10.34
N ASP A 14 4.86 -2.58 10.34
CA ASP A 14 4.77 -4.04 10.47
C ASP A 14 3.76 -4.67 9.49
N GLY A 15 3.71 -4.17 8.27
CA GLY A 15 2.80 -4.66 7.24
C GLY A 15 1.44 -3.99 7.17
N ASN A 16 1.05 -3.15 8.15
CA ASN A 16 -0.28 -2.53 8.17
C ASN A 16 -0.19 -1.02 7.89
N VAL A 17 -0.48 -0.62 6.65
CA VAL A 17 -0.36 0.77 6.21
C VAL A 17 -1.74 1.33 5.88
N LYS A 18 -2.07 2.49 6.47
CA LYS A 18 -3.26 3.26 6.10
C LYS A 18 -2.84 4.62 5.55
N ILE A 19 -3.22 4.90 4.32
CA ILE A 19 -2.95 6.15 3.62
C ILE A 19 -4.28 6.86 3.46
N SER A 20 -4.50 7.92 4.23
CA SER A 20 -5.74 8.71 4.22
C SER A 20 -5.60 10.08 3.57
N SER A 21 -4.41 10.40 3.04
CA SER A 21 -4.10 11.68 2.40
C SER A 21 -4.09 11.55 0.88
N ILE A 22 -5.05 10.83 0.32
CA ILE A 22 -5.11 10.56 -1.11
C ILE A 22 -6.01 11.58 -1.78
N SER A 23 -5.54 12.17 -2.88
CA SER A 23 -6.24 13.27 -3.55
C SER A 23 -7.35 12.79 -4.48
N SER A 24 -7.24 11.56 -4.99
CA SER A 24 -8.14 10.98 -5.99
C SER A 24 -8.15 9.46 -5.91
N THR A 25 -9.20 8.83 -6.44
CA THR A 25 -9.29 7.36 -6.60
C THR A 25 -8.15 6.81 -7.46
N GLU A 26 -7.73 7.52 -8.51
CA GLU A 26 -6.60 7.14 -9.38
C GLU A 26 -5.29 7.01 -8.59
N GLU A 27 -5.03 7.92 -7.66
CA GLU A 27 -3.86 7.83 -6.78
C GLU A 27 -3.98 6.64 -5.81
N GLY A 28 -5.21 6.31 -5.38
CA GLY A 28 -5.49 5.10 -4.63
C GLY A 28 -5.20 3.81 -5.42
N GLU A 29 -5.61 3.75 -6.68
CA GLU A 29 -5.32 2.61 -7.57
C GLU A 29 -3.81 2.49 -7.83
N HIS A 30 -3.13 3.63 -7.99
CA HIS A 30 -1.69 3.67 -8.12
C HIS A 30 -0.98 3.04 -6.91
N LEU A 31 -1.42 3.36 -5.68
CA LEU A 31 -0.86 2.77 -4.45
C LEU A 31 -1.05 1.25 -4.36
N ILE A 32 -2.23 0.75 -4.77
CA ILE A 32 -2.51 -0.69 -4.81
C ILE A 32 -1.61 -1.38 -5.85
N ASN A 33 -1.41 -0.77 -7.02
CA ASN A 33 -0.52 -1.28 -8.05
C ASN A 33 0.95 -1.30 -7.60
N LEU A 34 1.39 -0.29 -6.83
CA LEU A 34 2.71 -0.30 -6.20
C LEU A 34 2.86 -1.46 -5.21
N ALA A 35 1.86 -1.70 -4.36
CA ALA A 35 1.87 -2.82 -3.42
C ALA A 35 1.95 -4.18 -4.14
N LYS A 36 1.17 -4.38 -5.21
CA LYS A 36 1.26 -5.56 -6.06
C LYS A 36 2.64 -5.71 -6.70
N THR A 37 3.24 -4.61 -7.15
CA THR A 37 4.59 -4.63 -7.72
C THR A 37 5.61 -5.13 -6.69
N LEU A 38 5.55 -4.61 -5.45
CA LEU A 38 6.42 -5.04 -4.36
C LEU A 38 6.23 -6.52 -4.01
N GLU A 39 5.00 -7.04 -4.11
CA GLU A 39 4.71 -8.46 -3.97
C GLU A 39 5.35 -9.31 -5.07
N HIS A 40 5.19 -8.89 -6.33
CA HIS A 40 5.84 -9.54 -7.47
C HIS A 40 7.38 -9.55 -7.38
N GLU A 41 7.97 -8.52 -6.79
CA GLU A 41 9.41 -8.44 -6.52
C GLU A 41 9.84 -9.29 -5.30
N GLY A 42 8.91 -9.94 -4.60
CA GLY A 42 9.19 -10.75 -3.42
C GLY A 42 9.64 -9.93 -2.21
N LYS A 43 9.26 -8.65 -2.12
CA LYS A 43 9.55 -7.80 -0.95
C LYS A 43 8.52 -7.99 0.16
N ILE A 44 7.27 -8.16 -0.25
CA ILE A 44 6.12 -8.31 0.65
C ILE A 44 5.17 -9.38 0.11
N VAL A 45 4.19 -9.76 0.92
CA VAL A 45 2.98 -10.45 0.47
C VAL A 45 1.81 -9.51 0.75
N LEU A 46 0.98 -9.21 -0.25
CA LEU A 46 -0.22 -8.41 -0.09
C LEU A 46 -1.36 -9.32 0.37
N LEU A 47 -1.74 -9.19 1.64
CA LEU A 47 -2.78 -10.02 2.26
C LEU A 47 -4.17 -9.46 2.00
N GLU A 48 -4.33 -8.16 2.13
CA GLU A 48 -5.60 -7.47 1.99
C GLU A 48 -5.36 -6.03 1.55
N TYR A 49 -6.27 -5.47 0.78
CA TYR A 49 -6.32 -4.04 0.50
C TYR A 49 -7.76 -3.55 0.51
N CYS A 50 -7.97 -2.31 0.94
CA CYS A 50 -9.27 -1.66 0.93
C CYS A 50 -9.09 -0.23 0.42
N MET A 51 -9.96 0.18 -0.51
CA MET A 51 -10.07 1.56 -0.96
C MET A 51 -11.42 2.11 -0.51
N GLU A 52 -11.38 3.15 0.31
CA GLU A 52 -12.53 3.94 0.70
C GLU A 52 -12.61 5.16 -0.24
N GLN A 53 -13.81 5.61 -0.61
CA GLN A 53 -14.01 6.71 -1.57
C GLN A 53 -14.41 8.04 -0.89
N GLU A 54 -14.88 8.02 0.36
CA GLU A 54 -15.30 9.21 1.10
C GLU A 54 -14.96 9.12 2.60
N PRO A 55 -13.83 9.70 3.07
CA PRO A 55 -12.72 10.29 2.29
C PRO A 55 -11.94 9.21 1.52
N VAL A 56 -11.23 9.62 0.45
CA VAL A 56 -10.42 8.66 -0.31
C VAL A 56 -9.25 8.17 0.57
N SER A 57 -9.29 6.89 0.95
CA SER A 57 -8.23 6.25 1.71
C SER A 57 -7.94 4.84 1.23
N VAL A 58 -6.68 4.43 1.37
CA VAL A 58 -6.20 3.10 0.98
C VAL A 58 -5.57 2.48 2.21
N SER A 59 -6.10 1.34 2.60
CA SER A 59 -5.53 0.49 3.64
C SER A 59 -4.92 -0.72 2.99
N LEU A 60 -3.66 -1.02 3.33
CA LEU A 60 -2.90 -2.15 2.82
C LEU A 60 -2.46 -2.99 4.01
N LYS A 61 -2.84 -4.27 3.98
CA LYS A 61 -2.34 -5.28 4.90
C LYS A 61 -1.40 -6.18 4.14
N THR A 62 -0.17 -6.21 4.60
CA THR A 62 0.94 -6.89 3.94
C THR A 62 1.75 -7.65 4.96
N LYS A 63 2.60 -8.56 4.50
CA LYS A 63 3.58 -9.27 5.32
C LYS A 63 4.94 -9.10 4.68
N LEU A 64 5.93 -8.65 5.43
CA LEU A 64 7.31 -8.56 4.95
C LEU A 64 7.85 -9.97 4.70
N ILE A 65 8.48 -10.15 3.54
CA ILE A 65 9.23 -11.37 3.24
C ILE A 65 10.64 -11.13 3.79
N LYS A 66 11.01 -11.91 4.82
CA LYS A 66 12.35 -11.90 5.42
C LYS A 66 13.28 -12.83 4.65
#